data_AF-A0A358JTF0-F1
#
_entry.id   AF-A0A358JTF0-F1
#
_cell.length_a   1.000
_cell.length_b   1.000
_cell.length_c   1.000
_cell.angle_alpha   90.00
_cell.angle_beta   90.00
_cell.angle_gamma   90.00
#
_symmetry.space_group_name_H-M   'P 1'
#
loop_
_entity.id
_entity.type
_entity.pdbx_description
1 polymer ?
#
loop_
_entity_poly.entity_id
_entity_poly.type
_entity_poly.pdbx_seq_one_letter_code
_entity_poly.pdbx_strand_id
1 'polypeptide(L)'
;MGIFDFLKQDDDKDDREYKSEEPYSELSTGLDDYQNPTWPQVESALKDIIEEEDSFATLSFQNWGLEVDTLQCIKGEEGYTIEALPAKESANFGKIYHLDGLSYEETVKRFEEFYETQKVTGYREFDEDNF
;
A
#
# COMPACT_ATOMS: atom_id res chain seq x y z
N MET A 1 13.91 -2.03 10.89
CA MET A 1 14.36 -1.64 9.54
C MET A 1 13.16 -1.84 8.66
N GLY A 2 12.55 -0.76 8.17
CA GLY A 2 11.32 -0.86 7.39
C GLY A 2 11.60 -1.30 5.96
N ILE A 3 10.60 -1.92 5.35
CA ILE A 3 10.56 -2.36 3.95
C ILE A 3 10.81 -1.24 2.91
N PHE A 4 10.88 0.03 3.31
CA PHE A 4 11.34 1.11 2.43
C PHE A 4 12.82 0.96 2.02
N ASP A 5 13.63 0.19 2.75
CA ASP A 5 14.96 -0.21 2.28
C ASP A 5 14.91 -1.27 1.16
N PHE A 6 13.79 -2.00 1.00
CA PHE A 6 13.55 -2.87 -0.15
C PHE A 6 13.17 -2.04 -1.39
N LEU A 7 12.29 -1.04 -1.24
CA LEU A 7 11.94 -0.09 -2.32
C LEU A 7 13.12 0.78 -2.78
N LYS A 8 14.18 0.93 -1.97
CA LYS A 8 15.42 1.62 -2.37
C LYS A 8 16.40 0.76 -3.15
N GLN A 9 16.22 -0.56 -3.25
CA GLN A 9 17.18 -1.44 -3.90
C GLN A 9 17.01 -1.59 -5.42
N ASP A 10 15.94 -1.07 -6.02
CA ASP A 10 15.69 -1.14 -7.47
C ASP A 10 16.08 0.14 -8.25
N ASP A 11 17.03 0.93 -7.74
CA ASP A 11 17.54 2.12 -8.46
C ASP A 11 18.68 1.80 -9.46
N ASP A 12 18.80 0.53 -9.89
CA ASP A 12 19.80 0.08 -10.88
C ASP A 12 19.19 -0.92 -11.88
N LYS A 13 18.34 -0.42 -12.79
CA LYS A 13 18.35 -0.79 -14.22
C LYS A 13 17.37 0.03 -15.07
N ASP A 14 17.87 0.42 -16.24
CA ASP A 14 17.15 0.98 -17.38
C ASP A 14 15.75 0.37 -17.60
N ASP A 15 14.70 1.11 -17.23
CA ASP A 15 13.52 1.34 -18.07
C ASP A 15 12.69 2.45 -17.42
N ARG A 16 13.10 3.70 -17.65
CA ARG A 16 12.22 4.85 -17.48
C ARG A 16 11.16 4.80 -18.59
N GLU A 17 10.22 3.86 -18.49
CA GLU A 17 8.88 4.14 -18.97
C GLU A 17 8.47 5.44 -18.29
N TYR A 18 8.19 6.46 -19.10
CA TYR A 18 7.62 7.70 -18.61
C TYR A 18 6.37 7.31 -17.82
N LYS A 19 6.46 7.31 -16.48
CA LYS A 19 5.28 7.12 -15.62
C LYS A 19 4.22 8.05 -16.16
N SER A 20 3.15 7.47 -16.70
CA SER A 20 2.08 8.21 -17.35
C SER A 20 1.65 9.36 -16.45
N GLU A 21 1.44 10.56 -16.99
CA GLU A 21 0.80 11.65 -16.23
C GLU A 21 -0.69 11.35 -15.95
N GLU A 22 -1.24 10.31 -16.58
CA GLU A 22 -2.62 9.92 -16.37
C GLU A 22 -2.80 9.16 -15.04
N PRO A 23 -3.95 9.36 -14.35
CA PRO A 23 -4.29 8.61 -13.15
C PRO A 23 -4.42 7.10 -13.43
N TYR A 24 -3.77 6.27 -12.63
CA TYR A 24 -3.91 4.81 -12.68
C TYR A 24 -3.88 4.20 -11.29
N SER A 25 -4.31 2.94 -11.19
CA SER A 25 -4.15 2.16 -9.96
C SER A 25 -3.18 1.01 -10.20
N GLU A 26 -2.52 0.57 -9.14
CA GLU A 26 -1.53 -0.50 -9.20
C GLU A 26 -1.61 -1.33 -7.92
N LEU A 27 -1.63 -2.65 -8.07
CA LEU A 27 -1.45 -3.59 -6.98
C LEU A 27 -0.07 -4.23 -7.16
N SER A 28 0.82 -3.98 -6.21
CA SER A 28 2.12 -4.63 -6.13
C SER A 28 2.10 -5.67 -5.01
N THR A 29 2.73 -6.80 -5.25
CA THR A 29 2.94 -7.87 -4.27
C THR A 29 4.42 -8.26 -4.30
N GLY A 30 4.87 -9.08 -3.36
CA GLY A 30 6.26 -9.59 -3.41
C GLY A 30 6.62 -10.39 -4.67
N LEU A 31 5.65 -10.76 -5.52
CA LEU A 31 5.84 -11.63 -6.68
C LEU A 31 5.39 -11.03 -8.02
N ASP A 32 4.27 -10.31 -8.02
CA ASP A 32 3.60 -9.80 -9.22
C ASP A 32 3.14 -8.35 -9.03
N ASP A 33 3.14 -7.59 -10.12
CA ASP A 33 2.54 -6.26 -10.22
C ASP A 33 1.36 -6.27 -11.21
N TYR A 34 0.25 -5.65 -10.81
CA TYR A 34 -0.99 -5.56 -11.60
C TYR A 34 -1.35 -4.09 -11.81
N GLN A 35 -1.30 -3.63 -13.05
CA GLN A 35 -1.84 -2.32 -13.41
C GLN A 35 -3.37 -2.39 -13.53
N ASN A 36 -4.05 -1.42 -12.92
CA ASN A 36 -5.51 -1.33 -12.83
C ASN A 36 -6.15 -2.64 -12.35
N PRO A 37 -5.78 -3.10 -11.14
CA PRO A 37 -6.23 -4.39 -10.62
C PRO A 37 -7.74 -4.41 -10.45
N THR A 38 -8.34 -5.57 -10.66
CA THR A 38 -9.73 -5.83 -10.27
C THR A 38 -9.81 -6.12 -8.79
N TRP A 39 -10.96 -5.85 -8.16
CA TRP A 39 -11.17 -6.17 -6.75
C TRP A 39 -10.83 -7.62 -6.37
N PRO A 40 -11.24 -8.66 -7.13
CA PRO A 40 -10.84 -10.03 -6.82
C PRO A 40 -9.33 -10.28 -6.82
N GLN A 41 -8.55 -9.52 -7.61
CA GLN A 41 -7.08 -9.60 -7.56
C GLN A 41 -6.53 -9.00 -6.27
N VAL A 42 -7.09 -7.87 -5.82
CA VAL A 42 -6.74 -7.26 -4.54
C VAL A 42 -7.07 -8.20 -3.38
N GLU A 43 -8.30 -8.73 -3.34
CA GLU A 43 -8.74 -9.66 -2.29
C GLU A 43 -7.89 -10.94 -2.25
N SER A 44 -7.53 -11.49 -3.42
CA SER A 44 -6.62 -12.64 -3.51
C SER A 44 -5.24 -12.31 -2.97
N ALA A 45 -4.66 -11.16 -3.38
CA ALA A 45 -3.35 -10.75 -2.91
C ALA A 45 -3.31 -10.61 -1.38
N LEU A 46 -4.34 -10.03 -0.76
CA LEU A 46 -4.44 -9.93 0.70
C LEU A 46 -4.52 -11.29 1.40
N LYS A 47 -5.17 -12.26 0.77
CA LYS A 47 -5.31 -13.62 1.30
C LYS A 47 -3.99 -14.39 1.27
N ASP A 48 -3.17 -14.12 0.25
CA ASP A 48 -1.92 -14.81 0.00
C ASP A 48 -0.76 -14.27 0.85
N ILE A 49 -0.97 -13.19 1.61
CA ILE A 49 0.01 -12.66 2.57
C ILE A 49 0.24 -13.66 3.72
N ILE A 50 1.51 -14.00 3.92
CA ILE A 50 2.03 -14.86 4.99
C ILE A 50 2.96 -14.07 5.92
N GLU A 51 3.36 -14.67 7.04
CA GLU A 51 4.24 -14.04 8.03
C GLU A 51 5.71 -14.14 7.60
N GLU A 52 6.08 -13.38 6.56
CA GLU A 52 7.44 -13.29 6.02
C GLU A 52 7.76 -11.84 5.63
N GLU A 53 9.01 -11.41 5.75
CA GLU A 53 9.42 -9.99 5.56
C GLU A 53 9.17 -9.48 4.13
N ASP A 54 9.15 -10.37 3.13
CA ASP A 54 8.90 -10.09 1.71
C ASP A 54 7.44 -10.35 1.29
N SER A 55 6.57 -10.72 2.23
CA SER A 55 5.15 -10.97 1.97
C SER A 55 4.30 -9.73 2.27
N PHE A 56 3.87 -9.06 1.21
CA PHE A 56 3.06 -7.84 1.29
C PHE A 56 2.07 -7.73 0.13
N ALA A 57 1.08 -6.85 0.32
CA ALA A 57 0.27 -6.32 -0.78
C ALA A 57 0.15 -4.81 -0.66
N THR A 58 0.43 -4.10 -1.74
CA THR A 58 0.43 -2.63 -1.83
C THR A 58 -0.53 -2.20 -2.93
N LEU A 59 -1.63 -1.55 -2.55
CA LEU A 59 -2.57 -0.94 -3.49
C LEU A 59 -2.32 0.56 -3.56
N SER A 60 -2.07 1.07 -4.75
CA SER A 60 -1.76 2.49 -4.99
C SER A 60 -2.65 3.11 -6.06
N PHE A 61 -2.97 4.40 -5.90
CA PHE A 61 -3.71 5.25 -6.84
C PHE A 61 -2.84 6.44 -7.27
N GLN A 62 -2.01 6.21 -8.28
CA GLN A 62 -0.96 7.11 -8.73
C GLN A 62 -1.51 8.26 -9.60
N ASN A 63 -1.07 9.49 -9.33
CA ASN A 63 -1.50 10.73 -10.01
C ASN A 63 -2.97 11.14 -9.79
N TRP A 64 -3.63 10.65 -8.73
CA TRP A 64 -5.03 11.02 -8.41
C TRP A 64 -5.16 12.31 -7.58
N GLY A 65 -4.05 12.95 -7.22
CA GLY A 65 -4.06 14.16 -6.37
C GLY A 65 -4.57 13.89 -4.95
N LEU A 66 -4.32 12.69 -4.42
CA LEU A 66 -4.78 12.24 -3.11
C LEU A 66 -3.81 12.69 -2.01
N GLU A 67 -4.30 12.77 -0.77
CA GLU A 67 -3.44 12.99 0.39
C GLU A 67 -2.69 11.70 0.78
N VAL A 68 -3.41 10.57 0.75
CA VAL A 68 -2.88 9.21 0.89
C VAL A 68 -3.24 8.49 -0.40
N ASP A 69 -2.22 8.09 -1.14
CA ASP A 69 -2.36 7.44 -2.44
C ASP A 69 -2.02 5.95 -2.39
N THR A 70 -1.41 5.47 -1.32
CA THR A 70 -1.04 4.07 -1.16
C THR A 70 -1.51 3.49 0.17
N LEU A 71 -2.07 2.29 0.10
CA LEU A 71 -2.39 1.45 1.25
C LEU A 71 -1.64 0.14 1.11
N GLN A 72 -0.87 -0.21 2.12
CA GLN A 72 -0.09 -1.44 2.16
C GLN A 72 -0.53 -2.32 3.31
N CYS A 73 -0.40 -3.63 3.12
CA CYS A 73 -0.67 -4.64 4.11
C CYS A 73 0.52 -5.60 4.24
N ILE A 74 0.87 -5.91 5.49
CA ILE A 74 1.79 -6.98 5.87
C ILE A 74 1.16 -7.81 6.97
N LYS A 75 1.69 -9.01 7.23
CA LYS A 75 1.23 -9.89 8.30
C LYS A 75 2.36 -10.20 9.26
N GLY A 76 2.14 -9.90 10.53
CA GLY A 76 3.01 -10.28 11.65
C GLY A 76 2.34 -11.32 12.56
N GLU A 77 3.05 -11.67 13.64
CA GLU A 77 2.57 -12.63 14.65
C GLU A 77 1.22 -12.23 15.27
N GLU A 78 1.00 -10.92 15.48
CA GLU A 78 -0.19 -10.39 16.14
C GLU A 78 -1.38 -10.14 15.21
N GLY A 79 -1.21 -10.33 13.90
CA GLY A 79 -2.23 -10.09 12.89
C GLY A 79 -1.72 -9.29 11.70
N TYR A 80 -2.63 -8.65 10.98
CA TYR A 80 -2.30 -7.79 9.85
C TYR A 80 -1.99 -6.37 10.34
N THR A 81 -0.99 -5.76 9.71
CA THR A 81 -0.73 -4.32 9.84
C THR A 81 -1.04 -3.66 8.50
N ILE A 82 -1.78 -2.56 8.56
CA ILE A 82 -2.04 -1.72 7.39
C ILE A 82 -1.30 -0.41 7.54
N GLU A 83 -0.60 -0.01 6.49
CA GLU A 83 0.11 1.26 6.40
C GLU A 83 -0.55 2.15 5.35
N ALA A 84 -0.97 3.35 5.77
CA ALA A 84 -1.39 4.43 4.90
C ALA A 84 -0.19 5.34 4.60
N LEU A 85 0.19 5.40 3.33
CA LEU A 85 1.35 6.13 2.85
C LEU A 85 0.89 7.40 2.13
N PRO A 86 1.24 8.60 2.63
CA PRO A 86 0.89 9.86 1.98
C PRO A 86 1.57 10.03 0.62
N ALA A 87 0.84 10.63 -0.32
CA ALA A 87 1.31 10.89 -1.66
C ALA A 87 2.56 11.78 -1.67
N LYS A 88 3.38 11.64 -2.72
CA LYS A 88 4.63 12.41 -2.87
C LYS A 88 4.43 13.91 -2.88
N GLU A 89 3.33 14.36 -3.46
CA GLU A 89 2.96 15.76 -3.56
C GLU A 89 2.24 16.29 -2.29
N SER A 90 1.92 15.41 -1.34
CA SER A 90 1.23 15.77 -0.11
C SER A 90 2.17 16.44 0.90
N ALA A 91 1.60 17.25 1.80
CA ALA A 91 2.36 17.88 2.88
C ALA A 91 2.90 16.88 3.92
N ASN A 92 2.35 15.66 3.94
CA ASN A 92 2.71 14.59 4.88
C ASN A 92 3.60 13.54 4.22
N PHE A 93 4.15 13.80 3.03
CA PHE A 93 5.07 12.88 2.38
C PHE A 93 6.24 12.50 3.31
N GLY A 94 6.55 11.21 3.36
CA GLY A 94 7.57 10.65 4.27
C GLY A 94 7.05 10.30 5.67
N LYS A 95 5.75 10.39 5.92
CA LYS A 95 5.10 9.81 7.10
C LYS A 95 4.55 8.42 6.78
N ILE A 96 4.41 7.59 7.81
CA ILE A 96 3.67 6.33 7.74
C ILE A 96 2.60 6.36 8.82
N TYR A 97 1.35 6.11 8.44
CA TYR A 97 0.24 5.95 9.37
C TYR A 97 -0.13 4.47 9.43
N HIS A 98 0.18 3.78 10.53
CA HIS A 98 0.01 2.34 10.63
C HIS A 98 -1.05 1.93 11.65
N LEU A 99 -1.76 0.85 11.33
CA LEU A 99 -2.75 0.25 12.20
C LEU A 99 -2.51 -1.25 12.28
N ASP A 100 -2.16 -1.70 13.49
CA ASP A 100 -1.71 -3.06 13.76
C ASP A 100 -2.81 -3.97 14.32
N GLY A 101 -2.52 -5.27 14.37
CA GLY A 101 -3.34 -6.26 15.07
C GLY A 101 -4.71 -6.52 14.42
N LEU A 102 -4.83 -6.26 13.11
CA LEU A 102 -6.08 -6.43 12.38
C LEU A 102 -6.34 -7.88 12.02
N SER A 103 -7.62 -8.27 12.05
CA SER A 103 -8.06 -9.52 11.42
C SER A 103 -8.10 -9.41 9.90
N TYR A 104 -8.07 -10.56 9.21
CA TYR A 104 -8.22 -10.59 7.75
C TYR A 104 -9.48 -9.88 7.26
N GLU A 105 -10.62 -10.07 7.93
CA GLU A 105 -11.89 -9.44 7.56
C GLU A 105 -11.84 -7.91 7.69
N GLU A 106 -11.21 -7.39 8.75
CA GLU A 106 -11.01 -5.95 8.94
C GLU A 106 -10.06 -5.38 7.88
N THR A 107 -9.03 -6.13 7.51
CA THR A 107 -8.08 -5.75 6.47
C THR A 107 -8.74 -5.66 5.11
N VAL A 108 -9.48 -6.70 4.70
CA VAL A 108 -10.23 -6.72 3.44
C VAL A 108 -11.18 -5.52 3.38
N LYS A 109 -11.92 -5.26 4.46
CA LYS A 109 -12.86 -4.13 4.51
C LYS A 109 -12.18 -2.77 4.29
N ARG A 110 -10.99 -2.55 4.86
CA ARG A 110 -10.25 -1.29 4.68
C ARG A 110 -9.71 -1.15 3.26
N PHE A 111 -9.22 -2.24 2.68
CA PHE A 111 -8.79 -2.25 1.28
C PHE A 111 -9.96 -2.05 0.32
N GLU A 112 -11.13 -2.63 0.60
CA GLU A 112 -12.35 -2.44 -0.19
C GLU A 112 -12.78 -0.97 -0.17
N GLU A 113 -12.83 -0.37 1.02
CA GLU A 113 -13.15 1.05 1.18
C GLU A 113 -12.18 1.95 0.40
N PHE A 114 -10.87 1.67 0.50
CA PHE A 114 -9.87 2.42 -0.24
C PHE A 114 -9.98 2.21 -1.75
N TYR A 115 -10.22 0.97 -2.20
CA TYR A 115 -10.39 0.62 -3.60
C TYR A 115 -11.59 1.34 -4.23
N GLU A 116 -12.71 1.43 -3.51
CA GLU A 116 -13.94 2.06 -4.01
C GLU A 116 -13.90 3.59 -3.92
N THR A 117 -13.35 4.13 -2.82
CA THR A 117 -13.50 5.56 -2.48
C THR A 117 -12.23 6.39 -2.63
N GLN A 118 -11.07 5.73 -2.78
CA GLN A 118 -9.74 6.32 -2.79
C GLN A 118 -9.46 7.17 -1.53
N LYS A 119 -10.03 6.76 -0.40
CA LYS A 119 -9.83 7.39 0.91
C LYS A 119 -9.51 6.33 1.95
N VAL A 120 -8.61 6.66 2.86
CA VAL A 120 -8.33 5.84 4.05
C VAL A 120 -9.04 6.50 5.22
N THR A 121 -10.20 6.00 5.64
CA THR A 121 -10.97 6.65 6.71
C THR A 121 -10.27 6.51 8.06
N GLY A 122 -10.16 7.63 8.78
CA GLY A 122 -9.62 7.65 10.14
C GLY A 122 -8.09 7.53 10.25
N TYR A 123 -7.36 7.54 9.14
CA TYR A 123 -5.90 7.29 9.14
C TYR A 123 -5.09 8.26 10.03
N ARG A 124 -5.62 9.46 10.32
CA ARG A 124 -4.97 10.43 11.22
C ARG A 124 -5.02 10.03 12.69
N GLU A 125 -5.84 9.05 13.03
CA GLU A 125 -5.94 8.46 14.37
C GLU A 125 -5.07 7.20 14.51
N PHE A 126 -4.43 6.76 13.43
CA PHE A 126 -3.48 5.65 13.43
C PHE A 126 -2.18 6.08 14.10
N ASP A 127 -1.37 5.09 14.48
CA ASP A 127 -0.04 5.38 15.00
C ASP A 127 0.84 5.95 13.87
N GLU A 128 1.67 6.94 14.22
CA GLU A 128 2.48 7.70 13.26
C GLU A 128 3.96 7.37 13.45
N ASP A 129 4.56 6.80 12.40
CA ASP A 129 6.00 6.71 12.25
C ASP A 129 6.50 7.79 11.27
N ASN A 130 7.73 8.25 11.51
CA ASN A 130 8.40 9.23 10.66
C ASN A 130 9.73 8.65 10.15
N PHE A 131 10.06 8.94 8.89
CA PHE A 131 11.37 8.65 8.29
C PHE A 131 12.48 9.62 8.71
#